data_AF-X7ZBI0-F1
#
_entry.id   AF-X7ZBI0-F1
#
_cell.length_a   1.000
_cell.length_b   1.000
_cell.length_c   1.000
_cell.angle_alpha   90.00
_cell.angle_beta   90.00
_cell.angle_gamma   90.00
#
_symmetry.space_group_name_H-M   'P 1'
#
loop_
_entity.id
_entity.type
_entity.pdbx_description
1 polymer ?
#
loop_
_entity_poly.entity_id
_entity_poly.type
_entity_poly.pdbx_seq_one_letter_code
_entity_poly.pdbx_strand_id
1 'polypeptide(L)'
;MNHLAFHVPAEKFDAYRQRLKDKGVRVGPVLNHDESEMQVSPTMHPGVYVRSFYFQDPDGITLEFACWTKEFSESDAQAVPKTAADRRVPAAR
;
A
#
# COMPACT_ATOMS: atom_id res chain seq x y z
N MET A 1 -8.58 3.16 11.56
CA MET A 1 -7.48 2.29 11.08
C MET A 1 -8.17 1.17 10.33
N ASN A 2 -8.09 1.15 9.00
CA ASN A 2 -9.03 0.36 8.19
C ASN A 2 -8.44 -0.97 7.68
N HIS A 3 -7.15 -1.21 7.92
CA HIS A 3 -6.42 -2.46 7.62
C HIS A 3 -5.09 -2.48 8.41
N LEU A 4 -4.40 -3.63 8.42
CA LEU A 4 -3.05 -3.79 8.96
C LEU A 4 -2.06 -4.19 7.85
N ALA A 5 -0.96 -3.47 7.73
CA ALA A 5 0.09 -3.74 6.74
C ALA A 5 1.33 -4.37 7.38
N PHE A 6 1.84 -5.41 6.74
CA PHE A 6 3.09 -6.07 7.10
C PHE A 6 4.15 -5.76 6.06
N HIS A 7 5.31 -5.31 6.53
CA HIS A 7 6.48 -5.19 5.67
C HIS A 7 6.98 -6.58 5.27
N VAL A 8 7.24 -6.77 3.98
CA VAL A 8 7.89 -7.97 3.43
C VAL A 8 9.11 -7.58 2.59
N PRO A 9 10.15 -8.44 2.50
CA PRO A 9 11.27 -8.20 1.60
C PRO A 9 10.80 -8.15 0.14
N ALA A 10 11.30 -7.18 -0.63
CA ALA A 10 10.86 -6.94 -2.00
C ALA A 10 11.08 -8.16 -2.92
N GLU A 11 12.20 -8.86 -2.73
CA GLU A 11 12.56 -10.08 -3.47
C GLU A 11 11.65 -11.28 -3.16
N LYS A 12 10.88 -11.23 -2.07
CA LYS A 12 9.92 -12.28 -1.68
C LYS A 12 8.47 -11.92 -1.97
N PHE A 13 8.20 -10.68 -2.38
CA PHE A 13 6.85 -10.15 -2.54
C PHE A 13 5.95 -11.02 -3.43
N ASP A 14 6.41 -11.31 -4.65
CA ASP A 14 5.64 -12.08 -5.63
C ASP A 14 5.50 -13.56 -5.20
N ALA A 15 6.54 -14.13 -4.58
CA ALA A 15 6.51 -15.49 -4.05
C ALA A 15 5.52 -15.66 -2.89
N TYR A 16 5.44 -14.68 -1.99
CA TYR A 16 4.48 -14.68 -0.88
C TYR A 16 3.05 -14.52 -1.38
N ARG A 17 2.82 -13.65 -2.37
CA ARG A 17 1.53 -13.52 -3.02
C ARG A 17 1.08 -14.83 -3.67
N GLN A 18 1.99 -15.52 -4.36
CA GLN A 18 1.69 -16.82 -4.97
C GLN A 18 1.38 -17.87 -3.90
N ARG A 19 2.16 -17.94 -2.80
CA ARG A 19 1.91 -18.87 -1.70
C ARG A 19 0.54 -18.67 -1.04
N LEU A 20 0.03 -17.44 -0.96
CA LEU A 20 -1.33 -17.16 -0.49
C LEU A 20 -2.38 -17.70 -1.46
N LYS A 21 -2.20 -17.47 -2.77
CA LYS A 21 -3.07 -18.03 -3.82
C LYS A 21 -3.11 -19.56 -3.79
N ASP A 22 -1.95 -20.20 -3.66
CA ASP A 22 -1.84 -21.66 -3.61
C ASP A 22 -2.56 -22.25 -2.39
N LYS A 23 -2.71 -21.47 -1.32
CA LYS A 23 -3.50 -21.83 -0.12
C LYS A 23 -4.99 -21.50 -0.24
N GLY A 24 -5.46 -21.03 -1.40
CA GLY A 24 -6.85 -20.65 -1.63
C GLY A 24 -7.23 -19.27 -1.09
N VAL A 25 -6.28 -18.45 -0.65
CA VAL A 25 -6.56 -17.08 -0.20
C VAL A 25 -6.80 -16.18 -1.42
N ARG A 26 -7.94 -15.48 -1.44
CA ARG A 26 -8.22 -14.46 -2.45
C ARG A 26 -7.34 -13.24 -2.20
N VAL A 27 -6.46 -12.93 -3.15
CA VAL A 27 -5.58 -11.76 -3.12
C VAL A 27 -6.00 -10.75 -4.18
N GLY A 28 -5.89 -9.46 -3.86
CA GLY A 28 -6.13 -8.35 -4.78
C GLY A 28 -5.06 -8.22 -5.87
N PRO A 29 -5.22 -7.23 -6.77
CA PRO A 29 -4.15 -6.85 -7.70
C PRO A 29 -2.92 -6.36 -6.93
N VAL A 30 -1.76 -6.41 -7.59
CA VAL A 30 -0.58 -5.72 -7.10
C VAL A 30 -0.74 -4.24 -7.42
N LEU A 31 -0.57 -3.39 -6.41
CA LEU A 31 -0.50 -1.94 -6.55
C LEU A 31 0.97 -1.53 -6.52
N ASN A 32 1.45 -0.86 -7.57
CA ASN A 32 2.79 -0.29 -7.61
C ASN A 32 2.66 1.22 -7.39
N HIS A 33 2.83 1.69 -6.17
CA HIS A 33 2.64 3.09 -5.84
C HIS A 33 3.81 3.94 -6.33
N ASP A 34 3.47 5.03 -7.01
CA ASP A 34 4.39 6.03 -7.53
C ASP A 34 3.85 7.45 -7.28
N GLU A 35 4.51 8.45 -7.84
CA GLU A 35 4.17 9.87 -7.69
C GLU A 35 3.28 10.40 -8.82
N SER A 36 2.69 9.52 -9.64
CA SER A 36 1.72 9.92 -10.66
C SER A 36 0.47 10.52 -10.01
N GLU A 37 -0.35 11.23 -10.79
CA GLU A 37 -1.63 11.79 -10.31
C GLU A 37 -2.54 10.71 -9.70
N MET A 38 -2.49 9.49 -10.24
CA MET A 38 -3.25 8.34 -9.76
C MET A 38 -2.59 7.63 -8.57
N GLN A 39 -1.35 7.99 -8.22
CA GLN A 39 -0.54 7.41 -7.14
C GLN A 39 -0.34 5.89 -7.24
N VAL A 40 -0.55 5.33 -8.43
CA VAL A 40 -0.39 3.91 -8.73
C VAL A 40 -0.09 3.74 -10.21
N SER A 41 0.84 2.83 -10.52
CA SER A 41 1.19 2.41 -11.86
C SER A 41 0.77 0.96 -12.14
N PRO A 42 0.30 0.66 -13.37
CA PRO A 42 0.03 -0.72 -13.80
C PRO A 42 1.29 -1.59 -13.88
N THR A 43 2.48 -0.98 -14.03
CA THR A 43 3.75 -1.68 -14.21
C THR A 43 4.82 -1.18 -13.24
N MET A 44 5.78 -2.06 -12.93
CA MET A 44 6.97 -1.68 -12.19
C MET A 44 7.86 -0.76 -13.04
N HIS A 45 8.39 0.29 -12.40
CA HIS A 45 9.38 1.20 -12.97
C HIS A 45 10.22 1.83 -11.84
N PRO A 46 11.34 2.51 -12.13
CA PRO A 46 12.24 3.04 -11.10
C PRO A 46 11.61 4.05 -10.12
N GLY A 47 10.51 4.71 -10.48
CA GLY A 47 9.79 5.66 -9.62
C GLY A 47 8.76 5.02 -8.69
N VAL A 48 8.54 3.71 -8.78
CA VAL A 48 7.72 2.98 -7.79
C VAL A 48 8.50 2.95 -6.48
N TYR A 49 7.91 3.44 -5.39
CA TYR A 49 8.54 3.48 -4.06
C TYR A 49 7.95 2.46 -3.08
N VAL A 50 6.74 1.96 -3.32
CA VAL A 50 6.15 0.84 -2.57
C VAL A 50 5.29 -0.03 -3.47
N ARG A 51 5.40 -1.36 -3.30
CA ARG A 51 4.46 -2.32 -3.89
C ARG A 51 3.60 -2.89 -2.79
N SER A 52 2.32 -3.13 -3.06
CA SER A 52 1.44 -3.81 -2.12
C SER A 52 0.36 -4.66 -2.76
N PHE A 53 -0.23 -5.56 -1.98
CA PHE A 53 -1.49 -6.21 -2.31
C PHE A 53 -2.28 -6.51 -1.04
N TYR A 54 -3.61 -6.50 -1.17
CA TYR A 54 -4.54 -6.72 -0.07
C TYR A 54 -5.17 -8.11 -0.12
N PHE A 55 -5.50 -8.63 1.05
CA PHE A 55 -6.27 -9.86 1.24
C PHE A 55 -7.02 -9.79 2.58
N GLN A 56 -7.92 -10.74 2.82
CA GLN A 56 -8.62 -10.85 4.10
C GLN A 56 -8.14 -12.08 4.87
N ASP A 57 -8.10 -11.96 6.19
CA ASP A 57 -7.99 -13.12 7.07
C ASP A 57 -9.35 -13.85 7.20
N PRO A 58 -9.40 -15.00 7.90
CA PRO A 58 -10.64 -15.74 8.10
C PRO A 58 -11.76 -14.97 8.82
N ASP A 59 -11.42 -13.96 9.61
CA ASP A 59 -12.36 -13.14 10.39
C ASP A 59 -12.81 -11.87 9.63
N GLY A 60 -12.30 -11.65 8.41
CA GLY A 60 -12.64 -10.51 7.55
C GLY A 60 -11.77 -9.26 7.80
N ILE A 61 -10.68 -9.37 8.56
CA ILE A 61 -9.73 -8.26 8.73
C ILE A 61 -8.98 -8.06 7.42
N THR A 62 -8.97 -6.81 6.93
CA THR A 62 -8.18 -6.45 5.75
C THR A 62 -6.71 -6.38 6.14
N LEU A 63 -5.90 -7.22 5.49
CA LEU A 63 -4.45 -7.27 5.65
C LEU A 63 -3.77 -6.84 4.34
N GLU A 64 -2.56 -6.29 4.48
CA GLU A 64 -1.73 -5.86 3.37
C GLU A 64 -0.32 -6.43 3.53
N PHE A 65 0.24 -6.97 2.46
CA PHE A 65 1.70 -7.11 2.34
C PHE A 65 2.22 -5.96 1.51
N ALA A 66 3.19 -5.24 2.04
CA ALA A 66 3.81 -4.10 1.39
C ALA A 66 5.34 -4.21 1.43
N CYS A 67 6.01 -3.79 0.36
CA CYS A 67 7.46 -3.70 0.32
C CYS A 67 7.90 -2.35 -0.24
N TRP A 68 8.78 -1.67 0.49
CA TRP A 68 9.51 -0.51 -0.01
C TRP A 68 10.49 -0.97 -1.10
N THR A 69 10.59 -0.19 -2.17
CA THR A 69 11.51 -0.46 -3.30
C THR A 69 12.68 0.53 -3.35
N LYS A 70 12.69 1.49 -2.42
CA LYS A 70 13.78 2.44 -2.18
C LYS A 70 13.96 2.67 -0.69
N GLU A 71 15.11 3.22 -0.32
CA GLU A 71 15.30 3.83 0.99
C GLU A 71 14.67 5.22 1.02
N PHE A 72 14.15 5.61 2.18
CA PHE A 72 13.56 6.92 2.40
C PHE A 72 14.55 7.81 3.14
N SER A 73 14.51 9.09 2.79
CA SER A 73 15.28 10.15 3.44
C SER A 73 14.38 11.32 3.84
N GLU A 74 14.96 12.34 4.46
CA GLU A 74 14.22 13.55 4.86
C GLU A 74 13.54 14.25 3.67
N SER A 75 14.07 14.11 2.44
CA SER A 75 13.45 14.71 1.25
C SER A 75 12.10 14.10 0.86
N ASP A 76 11.78 12.92 1.38
CA ASP A 76 10.51 12.23 1.14
C ASP A 76 9.39 12.68 2.09
N ALA A 77 9.72 13.45 3.14
CA ALA A 77 8.78 13.95 4.14
C ALA A 77 8.22 15.34 3.76
N GLN A 78 7.79 15.53 2.50
CA GLN A 78 7.32 16.83 2.01
C GLN A 78 5.90 17.18 2.47
N ALA A 79 5.13 16.18 2.91
CA ALA A 79 3.76 16.38 3.35
C ALA A 79 3.73 17.19 4.66
N VAL A 80 3.10 18.37 4.62
CA VAL A 80 2.85 19.17 5.82
C VAL A 80 1.74 18.51 6.64
N PRO A 81 1.99 18.18 7.93
CA PRO A 81 0.97 17.58 8.79
C PRO A 81 -0.28 18.48 8.88
N LYS A 82 -1.44 17.90 8.62
CA LYS A 82 -2.72 18.60 8.77
C LYS A 82 -3.09 18.71 10.24
N THR A 83 -3.64 19.85 10.61
CA THR A 83 -4.12 20.18 11.94
C THR A 83 -5.65 20.18 11.99
N ALA A 84 -6.22 20.40 13.18
CA ALA A 84 -7.65 20.61 13.32
C ALA A 84 -8.17 21.80 12.49
N ALA A 85 -7.35 22.82 12.23
CA ALA A 85 -7.71 23.98 11.42
C ALA A 85 -7.91 23.65 9.94
N ASP A 86 -7.26 22.59 9.44
CA ASP A 86 -7.33 22.16 8.02
C ASP A 86 -8.54 21.24 7.75
N ARG A 87 -9.34 20.95 8.77
CA ARG A 87 -10.46 20.01 8.67
C ARG A 87 -11.58 20.61 7.82
N ARG A 88 -11.84 20.02 6.65
CA ARG A 88 -13.06 20.28 5.87
C ARG A 88 -14.26 19.66 6.58
N VAL A 89 -15.20 20.49 7.03
CA VAL A 89 -16.48 20.02 7.58
C VAL A 89 -17.45 19.85 6.41
N PRO A 90 -18.10 18.69 6.26
CA PRO A 90 -19.15 18.51 5.26
C PRO A 90 -20.23 19.57 5.43
N ALA A 91 -20.75 20.13 4.34
CA ALA A 91 -21.93 20.99 4.41
C ALA A 91 -23.09 20.21 5.04
N ALA A 92 -23.84 20.86 5.93
CA ALA A 92 -25.04 20.28 6.50
C ALA A 92 -26.00 19.88 5.36
N ARG A 93 -26.51 18.64 5.42
CA ARG A 93 -27.53 18.15 4.49
C ARG A 93 -28.85 18.85 4.72
#